data_AF-A0A935IV48-F1
#
_entry.id   AF-A0A935IV48-F1
#
_cell.length_a   1.000
_cell.length_b   1.000
_cell.length_c   1.000
_cell.angle_alpha   90.00
_cell.angle_beta   90.00
_cell.angle_gamma   90.00
#
_symmetry.space_group_name_H-M   'P 1'
#
loop_
_entity.id
_entity.type
_entity.pdbx_description
1 polymer ?
#
loop_
_entity_poly.entity_id
_entity_poly.type
_entity_poly.pdbx_seq_one_letter_code
_entity_poly.pdbx_strand_id
1 'polypeptide(L)'
;MGRKDFTYLEEPRIREQEWGHLRTPEEGKKVEADRDTYGTFYFRIPDGESAADVYDRVSDFFGTLHRDFEKSKYPYNAIIITHGMSIRLFLMKWFHWTVEEFELLANPANCDIVLLERHGDEKYVLKTPYINTTNPITIIRDR
;
A
#
# COMPACT_ATOMS: atom_id res chain seq x y z
N MET A 1 -26.20 5.83 -25.36
CA MET A 1 -24.93 6.55 -25.12
C MET A 1 -24.66 6.45 -23.63
N GLY A 2 -23.72 5.58 -23.23
CA GLY A 2 -23.58 5.10 -21.84
C GLY A 2 -23.23 6.22 -20.88
N ARG A 3 -23.94 6.27 -19.75
CA ARG A 3 -23.64 7.15 -18.62
C ARG A 3 -22.25 6.78 -18.11
N LYS A 4 -21.30 7.73 -18.09
CA LYS A 4 -20.03 7.50 -17.38
C LYS A 4 -20.33 7.63 -15.89
N ASP A 5 -20.50 6.50 -15.23
CA ASP A 5 -20.82 6.43 -13.79
C ASP A 5 -19.59 6.59 -12.88
N PHE A 6 -18.41 6.86 -13.46
CA PHE A 6 -17.17 7.11 -12.72
C PHE A 6 -16.21 8.03 -13.51
N THR A 7 -15.30 8.65 -12.78
CA THR A 7 -14.11 9.33 -13.33
C THR A 7 -12.86 8.57 -12.90
N TYR A 8 -11.83 8.56 -13.74
CA TYR A 8 -10.55 7.92 -13.43
C TYR A 8 -9.39 8.89 -13.63
N LEU A 9 -8.31 8.66 -12.91
CA LEU A 9 -7.05 9.39 -12.98
C LEU A 9 -5.92 8.37 -12.89
N GLU A 10 -4.85 8.59 -13.65
CA GLU A 10 -3.64 7.78 -13.56
C GLU A 10 -2.69 8.41 -12.55
N GLU A 11 -2.20 7.59 -11.61
CA GLU A 11 -1.27 8.03 -10.57
C GLU A 11 -0.01 7.15 -10.60
N PRO A 12 1.10 7.63 -11.22
CA PRO A 12 2.34 6.86 -11.33
C PRO A 12 3.02 6.55 -9.98
N ARG A 13 2.72 7.33 -8.93
CA ARG A 13 3.36 7.17 -7.61
C ARG A 13 2.86 5.95 -6.84
N ILE A 14 1.74 5.35 -7.24
CA ILE A 14 1.20 4.13 -6.62
C ILE A 14 1.48 2.87 -7.47
N ARG A 15 2.48 2.88 -8.36
CA ARG A 15 2.98 1.67 -9.03
C ARG A 15 3.64 0.69 -8.05
N GLU A 16 3.90 -0.55 -8.46
CA GLU A 16 4.62 -1.54 -7.64
C GLU A 16 6.06 -1.11 -7.31
N GLN A 17 6.65 -1.67 -6.26
CA GLN A 17 8.08 -1.55 -5.97
C GLN A 17 8.93 -2.02 -7.16
N GLU A 18 9.91 -1.21 -7.57
CA GLU A 18 10.83 -1.59 -8.65
C GLU A 18 11.85 -2.63 -8.16
N TRP A 19 11.90 -3.76 -8.86
CA TRP A 19 12.88 -4.82 -8.60
C TRP A 19 14.19 -4.64 -9.37
N GLY A 20 14.36 -3.54 -10.10
CA GLY A 20 15.51 -3.30 -10.97
C GLY A 20 15.47 -4.14 -12.25
N HIS A 21 16.65 -4.49 -12.77
CA HIS A 21 16.75 -5.24 -14.03
C HIS A 21 16.23 -6.68 -13.91
N LEU A 22 15.82 -7.26 -15.04
CA LEU A 22 15.47 -8.68 -15.13
C LEU A 22 16.68 -9.54 -14.77
N ARG A 23 16.47 -10.49 -13.86
CA ARG A 23 17.49 -11.43 -13.37
C ARG A 23 17.09 -12.86 -13.64
N THR A 24 18.06 -13.76 -13.53
CA THR A 24 17.77 -15.19 -13.49
C THR A 24 16.95 -15.56 -12.25
N PRO A 25 16.15 -16.63 -12.28
CA PRO A 25 15.40 -17.09 -11.12
C PRO A 25 16.28 -17.37 -9.89
N GLU A 26 17.49 -17.88 -10.09
CA GLU A 26 18.45 -18.17 -9.02
C GLU A 26 18.95 -16.90 -8.33
N GLU A 27 19.24 -15.85 -9.10
CA GLU A 27 19.62 -14.54 -8.56
C GLU A 27 18.44 -13.88 -7.85
N GLY A 28 17.23 -13.99 -8.41
CA GLY A 28 16.01 -13.47 -7.78
C GLY A 28 15.79 -14.08 -6.39
N LYS A 29 15.90 -15.41 -6.26
CA LYS A 29 15.77 -16.11 -4.97
C LYS A 29 16.82 -15.69 -3.94
N LYS A 30 18.04 -15.37 -4.37
CA LYS A 30 19.09 -14.85 -3.47
C LYS A 30 18.70 -13.47 -2.93
N VAL A 31 18.25 -12.58 -3.81
CA VAL A 31 17.78 -11.25 -3.42
C VAL A 31 16.59 -11.34 -2.46
N GLU A 32 15.64 -12.25 -2.72
CA GLU A 32 14.52 -12.50 -1.82
C GLU A 32 15.00 -12.98 -0.43
N ALA A 33 15.91 -13.96 -0.37
CA ALA A 33 16.44 -14.47 0.89
C ALA A 33 17.23 -13.41 1.68
N ASP A 34 18.03 -12.59 0.98
CA ASP A 34 18.77 -11.48 1.59
C ASP A 34 17.81 -10.43 2.16
N ARG A 35 16.74 -10.10 1.41
CA ARG A 35 15.68 -9.19 1.85
C ARG A 35 14.98 -9.73 3.09
N ASP A 36 14.56 -10.98 3.07
CA ASP A 36 13.81 -11.60 4.17
C ASP A 36 14.67 -11.70 5.44
N THR A 37 16.00 -11.81 5.30
CA THR A 37 16.94 -11.79 6.42
C THR A 37 17.19 -10.37 6.96
N TYR A 38 17.25 -9.37 6.09
CA TYR A 38 17.54 -7.98 6.47
C TYR A 38 16.32 -7.22 7.02
N GLY A 39 15.14 -7.51 6.48
CA GLY A 39 13.89 -6.77 6.73
C GLY A 39 13.39 -6.08 5.46
N THR A 40 12.11 -6.26 5.15
CA THR A 40 11.49 -5.83 3.90
C THR A 40 11.56 -4.32 3.70
N PHE A 41 11.33 -3.55 4.76
CA PHE A 41 11.13 -2.10 4.68
C PHE A 41 12.40 -1.37 4.24
N TYR A 42 13.53 -1.72 4.84
CA TYR A 42 14.81 -1.02 4.66
C TYR A 42 15.73 -1.69 3.64
N PHE A 43 15.49 -2.94 3.25
CA PHE A 43 16.31 -3.59 2.24
C PHE A 43 16.16 -2.89 0.89
N ARG A 44 17.29 -2.48 0.28
CA ARG A 44 17.32 -1.95 -1.07
C ARG A 44 17.61 -3.06 -2.06
N ILE A 45 16.64 -3.34 -2.94
CA ILE A 45 16.84 -4.27 -4.04
C ILE A 45 17.94 -3.71 -4.97
N PRO A 46 18.92 -4.52 -5.41
CA PRO A 46 19.93 -4.06 -6.36
C PRO A 46 19.29 -3.40 -7.60
N ASP A 47 19.79 -2.24 -8.01
CA ASP A 47 19.26 -1.43 -9.13
C ASP A 47 17.75 -1.10 -9.02
N GLY A 48 17.15 -1.25 -7.84
CA GLY A 48 15.71 -1.10 -7.61
C GLY A 48 15.39 -0.18 -6.42
N GLU A 49 14.16 -0.32 -5.94
CA GLU A 49 13.62 0.43 -4.81
C GLU A 49 13.73 -0.39 -3.50
N SER A 50 13.89 0.32 -2.39
CA SER A 50 13.51 -0.17 -1.06
C SER A 50 12.03 0.11 -0.80
N ALA A 51 11.42 -0.55 0.18
CA ALA A 51 10.03 -0.23 0.55
C ALA A 51 9.93 1.19 1.14
N ALA A 52 10.99 1.70 1.77
CA ALA A 52 11.09 3.09 2.21
C ALA A 52 10.98 4.09 1.02
N ASP A 53 11.60 3.81 -0.13
CA ASP A 53 11.44 4.68 -1.32
C ASP A 53 9.98 4.68 -1.80
N VAL A 54 9.33 3.52 -1.75
CA VAL A 54 7.91 3.39 -2.11
C VAL A 54 7.03 4.14 -1.11
N TYR A 55 7.34 4.08 0.18
CA TYR A 55 6.65 4.82 1.24
C TYR A 55 6.70 6.34 1.01
N ASP A 56 7.84 6.87 0.55
CA ASP A 56 7.99 8.30 0.28
C ASP A 56 7.10 8.75 -0.89
N ARG A 57 7.11 8.02 -2.02
CA ARG A 57 6.23 8.38 -3.16
C ARG A 57 4.74 8.17 -2.86
N VAL A 58 4.39 7.17 -2.04
CA VAL A 58 3.01 6.99 -1.54
C VAL A 58 2.63 8.13 -0.59
N SER A 59 3.55 8.59 0.27
CA SER A 59 3.34 9.76 1.13
C SER A 59 3.06 11.02 0.31
N ASP A 60 3.79 11.23 -0.79
CA ASP A 60 3.55 12.35 -1.70
C ASP A 60 2.18 12.28 -2.39
N PHE A 61 1.71 11.06 -2.71
CA PHE A 61 0.38 10.85 -3.28
C PHE A 61 -0.74 11.30 -2.31
N PHE A 62 -0.56 11.17 -1.01
CA PHE A 62 -1.58 11.57 -0.03
C PHE A 62 -1.89 13.06 -0.11
N GLY A 63 -0.93 13.90 -0.51
CA GLY A 63 -1.19 15.32 -0.77
C GLY A 63 -2.19 15.54 -1.91
N THR A 64 -2.14 14.71 -2.96
CA THR A 64 -3.15 14.72 -4.04
C THR A 64 -4.49 14.22 -3.53
N LEU A 65 -4.48 13.07 -2.84
CA LEU A 65 -5.71 12.45 -2.33
C LEU A 65 -6.46 13.37 -1.35
N HIS A 66 -5.75 14.04 -0.46
CA HIS A 66 -6.32 15.00 0.48
C HIS A 66 -7.01 16.17 -0.23
N ARG A 67 -6.33 16.83 -1.17
CA ARG A 67 -6.92 17.92 -1.98
C ARG A 67 -8.09 17.45 -2.82
N ASP A 68 -8.07 16.21 -3.28
CA ASP A 68 -9.17 15.60 -4.02
C ASP A 68 -10.40 15.42 -3.12
N PHE A 69 -10.22 14.92 -1.90
CA PHE A 69 -11.31 14.75 -0.92
C PHE A 69 -11.93 16.07 -0.46
N GLU A 70 -11.19 17.18 -0.51
CA GLU A 70 -11.71 18.52 -0.20
C GLU A 70 -12.59 19.12 -1.31
N LYS A 71 -12.60 18.54 -2.53
CA LYS A 71 -13.42 19.07 -3.63
C LYS A 71 -14.90 18.83 -3.33
N SER A 72 -15.72 19.87 -3.44
CA SER A 72 -17.17 19.81 -3.19
C SER A 72 -17.95 18.84 -4.09
N LYS A 73 -17.35 18.42 -5.21
CA LYS A 73 -17.93 17.44 -6.15
C LYS A 73 -17.21 16.09 -6.13
N TYR A 74 -16.32 15.85 -5.18
CA TYR A 74 -15.63 14.56 -5.08
C TYR A 74 -16.64 13.45 -4.73
N PRO A 75 -16.55 12.25 -5.34
CA PRO A 75 -17.46 11.15 -5.03
C PRO A 75 -17.37 10.70 -3.56
N TYR A 76 -18.46 10.13 -3.04
CA TYR A 76 -18.48 9.56 -1.68
C TYR A 76 -17.50 8.40 -1.49
N ASN A 77 -17.23 7.64 -2.56
CA ASN A 77 -16.35 6.48 -2.55
C ASN A 77 -15.23 6.69 -3.58
N ALA A 78 -14.00 6.40 -3.17
CA ALA A 78 -12.84 6.31 -4.04
C ALA A 78 -12.40 4.85 -4.17
N ILE A 79 -11.98 4.46 -5.37
CA ILE A 79 -11.36 3.16 -5.62
C ILE A 79 -9.93 3.42 -6.06
N ILE A 80 -8.98 2.82 -5.34
CA ILE A 80 -7.55 2.88 -5.66
C ILE A 80 -7.13 1.49 -6.12
N ILE A 81 -6.61 1.40 -7.34
CA ILE A 81 -6.09 0.15 -7.92
C ILE A 81 -4.57 0.24 -7.92
N THR A 82 -3.92 -0.70 -7.23
CA THR A 82 -2.46 -0.72 -7.03
C THR A 82 -1.98 -2.14 -6.74
N HIS A 83 -0.77 -2.29 -6.21
CA HIS A 83 -0.04 -3.54 -6.07
C HIS A 83 0.26 -3.89 -4.62
N GLY A 84 0.72 -5.11 -4.37
CA GLY A 84 0.80 -5.68 -3.02
C GLY A 84 1.66 -4.86 -2.05
N MET A 85 2.87 -4.46 -2.45
CA MET A 85 3.73 -3.66 -1.59
C MET A 85 3.15 -2.25 -1.37
N SER A 86 2.65 -1.64 -2.44
CA SER A 86 2.05 -0.31 -2.40
C SER A 86 0.80 -0.24 -1.52
N ILE A 87 -0.04 -1.30 -1.48
CA ILE A 87 -1.17 -1.39 -0.55
C ILE A 87 -0.67 -1.39 0.90
N ARG A 88 0.34 -2.22 1.23
CA ARG A 88 0.87 -2.30 2.60
C ARG A 88 1.43 -0.95 3.06
N LEU A 89 2.18 -0.26 2.20
CA LEU A 89 2.79 1.03 2.51
C LEU A 89 1.77 2.16 2.54
N PHE A 90 0.72 2.10 1.70
CA PHE A 90 -0.43 2.99 1.81
C PHE A 90 -1.06 2.89 3.19
N LEU A 91 -1.32 1.67 3.69
CA LEU A 91 -1.92 1.48 5.00
C LEU A 91 -1.00 1.87 6.14
N MET A 92 0.29 1.52 6.04
CA MET A 92 1.29 1.98 7.00
C MET A 92 1.28 3.51 7.10
N LYS A 93 1.24 4.21 5.96
CA LYS A 93 1.15 5.66 5.93
C LYS A 93 -0.18 6.18 6.49
N TRP A 94 -1.28 5.56 6.11
CA TRP A 94 -2.64 5.97 6.49
C TRP A 94 -2.90 5.85 7.98
N PHE A 95 -2.47 4.75 8.59
CA PHE A 95 -2.70 4.46 10.00
C PHE A 95 -1.51 4.79 10.90
N HIS A 96 -0.46 5.41 10.33
CA HIS A 96 0.77 5.76 11.04
C HIS A 96 1.40 4.54 11.76
N TRP A 97 1.38 3.39 11.11
CA TRP A 97 1.97 2.17 11.66
C TRP A 97 3.49 2.27 11.71
N THR A 98 4.08 1.60 12.70
CA THR A 98 5.54 1.50 12.80
C THR A 98 6.10 0.55 11.74
N VAL A 99 7.41 0.56 11.55
CA VAL A 99 8.07 -0.38 10.64
C VAL A 99 7.85 -1.81 11.11
N GLU A 100 7.90 -2.06 12.42
CA GLU A 100 7.65 -3.38 13.00
C GLU A 100 6.23 -3.87 12.71
N GLU A 101 5.22 -2.98 12.79
CA GLU A 101 3.85 -3.31 12.41
C GLU A 101 3.74 -3.62 10.90
N PHE A 102 4.48 -2.89 10.05
CA PHE A 102 4.53 -3.15 8.60
C PHE A 102 5.18 -4.49 8.23
N GLU A 103 6.23 -4.91 8.94
CA GLU A 103 6.94 -6.18 8.68
C GLU A 103 6.05 -7.40 8.99
N LEU A 104 5.01 -7.24 9.82
CA LEU A 104 4.03 -8.30 10.11
C LEU A 104 2.99 -8.49 8.99
N LEU A 105 2.88 -7.53 8.07
CA LEU A 105 1.88 -7.55 7.01
C LEU A 105 2.28 -8.50 5.88
N ALA A 106 1.39 -9.41 5.48
CA ALA A 106 1.53 -10.11 4.23
C ALA A 106 1.06 -9.23 3.04
N ASN A 107 1.56 -9.55 1.85
CA ASN A 107 0.98 -8.98 0.63
C ASN A 107 -0.44 -9.56 0.44
N PRO A 108 -1.43 -8.74 0.02
CA PRO A 108 -2.73 -9.25 -0.39
C PRO A 108 -2.60 -10.18 -1.61
N ALA A 109 -3.56 -11.09 -1.78
CA ALA A 109 -3.64 -11.91 -2.98
C ALA A 109 -4.08 -11.08 -4.20
N ASN A 110 -3.90 -11.64 -5.39
CA ASN A 110 -4.34 -10.99 -6.61
C ASN A 110 -5.85 -10.74 -6.56
N CYS A 111 -6.25 -9.50 -6.86
CA CYS A 111 -7.64 -9.01 -6.83
C CYS A 111 -8.31 -8.97 -5.45
N ASP A 112 -7.56 -9.08 -4.36
CA ASP A 112 -8.10 -8.84 -3.02
C ASP A 112 -8.55 -7.38 -2.84
N ILE A 113 -9.56 -7.20 -2.01
CA ILE A 113 -10.15 -5.88 -1.70
C ILE A 113 -9.82 -5.50 -0.26
N VAL A 114 -9.16 -4.35 -0.10
CA VAL A 114 -8.96 -3.68 1.18
C VAL A 114 -9.98 -2.56 1.33
N LEU A 115 -10.87 -2.69 2.31
CA LEU A 115 -11.94 -1.72 2.57
C LEU A 115 -11.59 -0.83 3.77
N LEU A 116 -11.53 0.48 3.52
CA LEU A 116 -11.46 1.51 4.55
C LEU A 116 -12.84 2.19 4.62
N GLU A 117 -13.48 2.13 5.77
CA GLU A 117 -14.81 2.68 6.02
C GLU A 117 -14.71 3.95 6.88
N ARG A 118 -15.27 5.05 6.40
CA ARG A 118 -15.30 6.32 7.16
C ARG A 118 -16.36 6.24 8.25
N HIS A 119 -15.96 6.52 9.47
CA HIS A 119 -16.83 6.67 10.63
C HIS A 119 -17.22 8.14 10.84
N GLY A 120 -18.24 8.37 11.70
CA GLY A 120 -18.84 9.69 11.91
C GLY A 120 -17.92 10.75 12.56
N ASP A 121 -16.72 10.36 12.96
CA ASP A 121 -15.64 11.25 13.43
C ASP A 121 -14.66 11.63 12.31
N GLU A 122 -15.01 11.38 11.05
CA GLU A 122 -14.19 11.65 9.86
C GLU A 122 -12.94 10.75 9.73
N LYS A 123 -12.76 9.79 10.65
CA LYS A 123 -11.69 8.82 10.60
C LYS A 123 -12.10 7.61 9.77
N TYR A 124 -11.11 6.97 9.15
CA TYR A 124 -11.32 5.73 8.42
C TYR A 124 -10.86 4.55 9.27
N VAL A 125 -11.65 3.48 9.27
CA VAL A 125 -11.34 2.22 9.94
C VAL A 125 -11.12 1.15 8.88
N LEU A 126 -10.08 0.34 9.07
CA LEU A 126 -9.81 -0.81 8.20
C LEU A 126 -10.79 -1.94 8.51
N LYS A 127 -11.66 -2.27 7.55
CA LYS A 127 -12.69 -3.32 7.68
C LYS A 127 -12.21 -4.69 7.23
N THR A 128 -11.33 -4.73 6.22
CA THR A 128 -10.73 -5.98 5.76
C THR A 128 -9.75 -6.47 6.83
N PRO A 129 -9.93 -7.69 7.37
CA PRO A 129 -8.95 -8.29 8.28
C PRO A 129 -7.61 -8.44 7.56
N TYR A 130 -6.51 -8.01 8.17
CA TYR A 130 -5.21 -8.15 7.53
C TYR A 130 -4.62 -9.54 7.72
N ILE A 131 -3.99 -10.06 6.66
CA ILE A 131 -3.31 -11.35 6.66
C ILE A 131 -1.95 -11.14 7.34
N ASN A 132 -1.80 -11.70 8.54
CA ASN A 132 -0.52 -11.75 9.26
C ASN A 132 0.27 -13.00 8.80
N THR A 133 1.59 -12.86 8.66
CA THR A 133 2.50 -13.98 8.39
C THR A 133 2.60 -14.96 9.57
N THR A 134 2.28 -14.53 10.80
CA THR A 134 2.23 -15.38 12.00
C THR A 134 1.18 -14.88 13.01
N ASN A 135 0.04 -15.58 13.09
CA ASN A 135 -1.13 -15.38 13.98
C ASN A 135 -1.97 -14.10 13.77
N PRO A 136 -3.32 -14.17 13.86
CA PRO A 136 -4.18 -13.00 13.69
C PRO A 136 -4.02 -12.04 14.86
N ILE A 137 -3.17 -11.03 14.71
CA ILE A 137 -3.22 -9.83 15.54
C ILE A 137 -4.18 -8.90 14.82
N THR A 138 -5.35 -8.74 15.41
CA THR A 138 -6.25 -7.65 15.07
C THR A 138 -5.56 -6.34 15.44
N ILE A 139 -4.88 -5.69 14.49
CA ILE A 139 -4.45 -4.30 14.66
C ILE A 139 -5.72 -3.43 14.51
N ILE A 140 -6.62 -3.50 15.50
CA ILE A 140 -7.57 -2.41 15.74
C ILE A 140 -6.77 -1.40 16.54
N ARG A 141 -6.29 -0.37 15.86
CA ARG A 141 -5.85 0.84 16.53
C ARG A 141 -6.64 1.99 15.93
N ASP A 142 -7.65 2.42 16.68
CA ASP A 142 -8.08 3.80 16.67
C ASP A 142 -6.90 4.65 17.17
N ARG A 143 -6.12 5.22 16.27
CA ARG A 143 -5.34 6.42 16.60
C ARG A 143 -5.86 7.55 15.72
#